data_AF-A0A5K3FUS6-F1
#
_entry.id   AF-A0A5K3FUS6-F1
#
_cell.length_a   1.000
_cell.length_b   1.000
_cell.length_c   1.000
_cell.angle_alpha   90.00
_cell.angle_beta   90.00
_cell.angle_gamma   90.00
#
_symmetry.space_group_name_H-M   'P 1'
#
loop_
_entity.id
_entity.type
_entity.pdbx_description
1 polymer ?
#
loop_
_entity_poly.entity_id
_entity_poly.type
_entity_poly.pdbx_seq_one_letter_code
_entity_poly.pdbx_strand_id
1 'polypeptide(L)'
;MKPYVPVSGVVNVRERCHHSLPDCFSIFPISFVPKGPCNGVRCGRFAHCVDGAGCCYEGYEGDANRECVALPKDRCADVRCGYNARCSDGVCVCEAGFEGDPYSHCRQIPDRCANVRCGYNARCSDGVCVCEDGFEGDPNIQCNRVADRCYNVRCGRYARCFDGVCYCESGYEGDPNYGCFPPNTDPCVNVRCGYNARCQNGTCYCEPGYDGDPNYECRLVGSG
;
A
#
# COMPACT_ATOMS: atom_id res chain seq x y z
N MET A 1 -6.50 2.26 -42.19
CA MET A 1 -5.95 2.64 -40.88
C MET A 1 -6.37 4.08 -40.61
N LYS A 2 -7.37 4.29 -39.75
CA LYS A 2 -7.78 5.61 -39.27
C LYS A 2 -7.59 5.63 -37.74
N PRO A 3 -6.99 6.69 -37.19
CA PRO A 3 -6.57 6.74 -35.80
C PRO A 3 -7.75 6.97 -34.85
N TYR A 4 -7.62 6.35 -33.68
CA TYR A 4 -8.49 6.43 -32.51
C TYR A 4 -8.40 7.84 -31.91
N VAL A 5 -9.54 8.48 -31.65
CA VAL A 5 -9.62 9.79 -30.99
C VAL A 5 -10.12 9.56 -29.56
N PRO A 6 -9.38 9.97 -28.51
CA PRO A 6 -9.85 9.85 -27.14
C PRO A 6 -10.88 10.96 -26.87
N VAL A 7 -12.13 10.57 -26.61
CA VAL A 7 -13.13 11.52 -26.11
C VAL A 7 -12.81 11.78 -24.65
N SER A 8 -12.21 12.93 -24.40
CA SER A 8 -11.91 13.45 -23.07
C SER A 8 -13.20 13.74 -22.32
N GLY A 9 -13.24 13.36 -21.03
CA GLY A 9 -14.17 13.97 -20.06
C GLY A 9 -15.18 13.05 -19.38
N VAL A 10 -14.85 11.79 -19.10
CA VAL A 10 -15.57 11.05 -18.04
C VAL A 10 -15.05 11.58 -16.71
N VAL A 11 -15.76 12.54 -16.11
CA VAL A 11 -15.49 12.92 -14.72
C VAL A 11 -15.98 11.77 -13.85
N ASN A 12 -15.03 11.00 -13.34
CA ASN A 12 -15.24 9.92 -12.42
C ASN A 12 -15.63 10.52 -11.05
N VAL A 13 -16.92 10.80 -10.83
CA VAL A 13 -17.43 11.30 -9.54
C VAL A 13 -17.66 10.12 -8.60
N ARG A 14 -16.59 9.39 -8.24
CA ARG A 14 -16.70 8.22 -7.33
C ARG A 14 -16.30 8.51 -5.87
N GLU A 15 -16.12 9.75 -5.44
CA GLU A 15 -15.61 9.99 -4.07
C GLU A 15 -16.26 11.09 -3.22
N ARG A 16 -17.32 11.78 -3.64
CA ARG A 16 -17.95 12.78 -2.76
C ARG A 16 -19.45 12.83 -2.89
N CYS A 17 -20.15 12.12 -2.01
CA CYS A 17 -21.48 12.49 -1.52
C CYS A 17 -21.80 11.62 -0.29
N HIS A 18 -21.13 11.90 0.83
CA HIS A 18 -21.60 11.47 2.15
C HIS A 18 -22.42 12.62 2.76
N HIS A 19 -23.62 12.27 3.25
CA HIS A 19 -24.42 12.98 4.27
C HIS A 19 -25.41 14.08 3.83
N SER A 20 -26.69 13.68 3.82
CA SER A 20 -27.83 14.29 4.55
C SER A 20 -27.92 15.82 4.62
N LEU A 21 -28.94 16.40 3.97
CA LEU A 21 -29.90 17.37 4.55
C LEU A 21 -31.06 17.64 3.55
N PRO A 22 -32.30 17.86 4.03
CA PRO A 22 -33.47 18.16 3.20
C PRO A 22 -33.64 19.67 3.11
N ASP A 23 -33.80 20.24 1.92
CA ASP A 23 -34.59 21.48 1.71
C ASP A 23 -34.68 21.79 0.22
N CYS A 24 -35.76 21.29 -0.40
CA CYS A 24 -36.14 21.70 -1.75
C CYS A 24 -37.67 21.83 -1.77
N PHE A 25 -38.20 22.97 -1.33
CA PHE A 25 -39.61 23.29 -1.51
C PHE A 25 -39.87 24.78 -1.74
N SER A 26 -40.72 25.01 -2.76
CA SER A 26 -41.73 26.07 -2.86
C SER A 26 -41.36 27.43 -3.44
N ILE A 27 -42.12 27.78 -4.48
CA ILE A 27 -42.29 29.08 -5.13
C ILE A 27 -42.50 30.19 -4.08
N PHE A 28 -41.68 31.25 -4.11
CA PHE A 28 -41.96 32.55 -3.47
C PHE A 28 -41.61 33.71 -4.42
N PRO A 29 -42.30 34.85 -4.32
CA PRO A 29 -42.12 36.00 -5.20
C PRO A 29 -40.78 36.71 -4.93
N ILE A 30 -40.35 37.45 -5.94
CA ILE A 30 -39.09 38.19 -6.08
C ILE A 30 -38.68 38.87 -4.76
N SER A 31 -37.53 38.46 -4.19
CA SER A 31 -36.51 39.29 -3.48
C SER A 31 -35.59 38.52 -2.51
N PHE A 32 -35.45 37.19 -2.58
CA PHE A 32 -34.39 36.47 -1.87
C PHE A 32 -33.68 35.51 -2.80
N VAL A 33 -32.49 35.90 -3.25
CA VAL A 33 -31.60 35.03 -4.01
C VAL A 33 -30.83 34.18 -2.98
N PRO A 34 -31.08 32.87 -2.88
CA PRO A 34 -30.32 32.03 -1.95
C PRO A 34 -28.84 32.08 -2.34
N LYS A 35 -27.98 32.61 -1.47
CA LYS A 35 -26.53 32.59 -1.71
C LYS A 35 -26.02 31.19 -1.42
N GLY A 36 -25.85 30.41 -2.49
CA GLY A 36 -25.28 29.07 -2.45
C GLY A 36 -24.91 28.60 -3.85
N PRO A 37 -24.08 27.55 -3.99
CA PRO A 37 -23.62 27.08 -5.29
C PRO A 37 -24.77 26.61 -6.19
N CYS A 38 -25.90 26.19 -5.62
CA CYS A 38 -27.09 25.74 -6.35
C CYS A 38 -28.05 26.86 -6.79
N ASN A 39 -27.67 28.12 -6.59
CA ASN A 39 -28.50 29.24 -6.97
C ASN A 39 -28.62 29.38 -8.50
N GLY A 40 -29.85 29.32 -9.01
CA GLY A 40 -30.12 29.38 -10.45
C GLY A 40 -29.96 28.04 -11.18
N VAL A 41 -29.57 26.96 -10.48
CA VAL A 41 -29.54 25.61 -11.05
C VAL A 41 -30.96 25.10 -11.17
N ARG A 42 -31.35 24.65 -12.38
CA ARG A 42 -32.65 24.02 -12.63
C ARG A 42 -32.47 22.51 -12.67
N CYS A 43 -33.04 21.81 -11.69
CA CYS A 43 -33.07 20.36 -11.69
C CYS A 43 -34.39 19.85 -12.27
N GLY A 44 -34.29 18.85 -13.13
CA GLY A 44 -35.40 18.11 -13.70
C GLY A 44 -36.05 17.12 -12.72
N ARG A 45 -37.01 16.33 -13.20
CA ARG A 45 -37.64 15.28 -12.37
C ARG A 45 -36.60 14.22 -11.97
N PHE A 46 -36.67 13.78 -10.71
CA PHE A 46 -35.73 12.83 -10.11
C PHE A 46 -34.26 13.29 -10.09
N ALA A 47 -34.02 14.60 -10.03
CA ALA A 47 -32.70 15.21 -9.88
C ALA A 47 -32.65 16.16 -8.67
N HIS A 48 -31.46 16.37 -8.12
CA HIS A 48 -31.15 17.33 -7.06
C HIS A 48 -29.87 18.08 -7.40
N CYS A 49 -29.65 19.24 -6.78
CA CYS A 49 -28.41 19.99 -6.98
C CYS A 49 -27.36 19.61 -5.94
N VAL A 50 -26.13 19.39 -6.39
CA VAL A 50 -24.93 19.18 -5.57
C VAL A 50 -23.85 20.13 -6.06
N ASP A 51 -23.33 20.99 -5.18
CA ASP A 51 -22.22 21.92 -5.49
C ASP A 51 -22.39 22.74 -6.79
N GLY A 52 -23.63 23.11 -7.12
CA GLY A 52 -23.94 23.92 -8.29
C GLY A 52 -24.12 23.14 -9.60
N ALA A 53 -24.14 21.81 -9.54
CA ALA A 53 -24.49 20.95 -10.65
C ALA A 53 -25.77 20.15 -10.35
N GLY A 54 -26.61 19.93 -11.36
CA GLY A 54 -27.72 18.98 -11.27
C GLY A 54 -27.21 17.55 -11.34
N CYS A 55 -27.68 16.70 -10.42
CA CYS A 55 -27.35 15.28 -10.34
C CYS A 55 -28.64 14.46 -10.21
N CYS A 56 -28.74 13.33 -10.92
CA CYS A 56 -29.85 12.40 -10.73
C CYS A 56 -29.82 11.76 -9.33
N TYR A 57 -30.97 11.42 -8.77
CA TYR A 57 -31.02 10.57 -7.58
C TYR A 57 -30.43 9.18 -7.85
N GLU A 58 -29.99 8.50 -6.79
CA GLU A 58 -29.52 7.12 -6.90
C GLU A 58 -30.58 6.23 -7.55
N GLY A 59 -30.16 5.39 -8.51
CA GLY A 59 -31.07 4.59 -9.30
C GLY A 59 -31.75 5.33 -10.45
N TYR A 60 -31.31 6.55 -10.79
CA TYR A 60 -31.77 7.29 -11.96
C TYR A 60 -30.58 7.77 -12.81
N GLU A 61 -30.77 7.84 -14.12
CA GLU A 61 -29.79 8.36 -15.09
C GLU A 61 -30.45 9.30 -16.11
N GLY A 62 -29.67 10.11 -16.81
CA GLY A 62 -30.17 11.00 -17.87
C GLY A 62 -29.74 12.45 -17.69
N ASP A 63 -30.51 13.37 -18.28
CA ASP A 63 -30.25 14.81 -18.23
C ASP A 63 -30.85 15.40 -16.96
N ALA A 64 -30.00 15.62 -15.94
CA ALA A 64 -30.41 16.14 -14.64
C ALA A 64 -31.06 17.54 -14.69
N ASN A 65 -30.92 18.29 -15.79
CA ASN A 65 -31.59 19.59 -15.96
C ASN A 65 -32.98 19.47 -16.60
N ARG A 66 -33.32 18.30 -17.17
CA ARG A 66 -34.60 18.04 -17.82
C ARG A 66 -35.40 16.96 -17.10
N GLU A 67 -34.90 15.74 -17.10
CA GLU A 67 -35.53 14.56 -16.51
C GLU A 67 -34.50 13.43 -16.41
N CYS A 68 -34.40 12.85 -15.21
CA CYS A 68 -33.73 11.59 -15.00
C CYS A 68 -34.75 10.46 -15.05
N VAL A 69 -34.38 9.35 -15.68
CA VAL A 69 -35.20 8.14 -15.80
C VAL A 69 -34.68 7.07 -14.84
N ALA A 70 -35.59 6.26 -14.28
CA ALA A 70 -35.19 5.17 -13.40
C ALA A 70 -34.31 4.19 -14.19
N LEU A 71 -33.15 3.87 -13.62
CA LEU A 71 -32.30 2.79 -14.10
C LEU A 71 -33.10 1.47 -14.06
N PRO A 72 -32.89 0.57 -15.02
CA PRO A 72 -33.47 -0.76 -14.95
C PRO A 72 -33.05 -1.43 -13.64
N LYS A 73 -34.00 -2.02 -12.91
CA LYS A 73 -33.71 -2.81 -11.68
C LYS A 73 -32.73 -3.95 -11.97
N ASP A 74 -32.84 -4.51 -13.17
CA ASP A 74 -31.90 -5.46 -13.72
C ASP A 74 -31.29 -4.87 -14.99
N ARG A 75 -30.06 -4.37 -14.87
CA ARG A 75 -29.31 -3.81 -16.01
C ARG A 75 -28.99 -4.86 -17.08
N CYS A 76 -29.20 -6.13 -16.79
CA CYS A 76 -29.01 -7.24 -17.71
C CYS A 76 -30.31 -7.72 -18.37
N ALA A 77 -31.47 -7.11 -18.05
CA ALA A 77 -32.77 -7.56 -18.56
C ALA A 77 -32.86 -7.65 -20.09
N ASP A 78 -32.25 -6.69 -20.80
CA ASP A 78 -32.24 -6.62 -22.26
C ASP A 78 -30.86 -6.87 -22.89
N VAL A 79 -29.88 -7.30 -22.08
CA VAL A 79 -28.51 -7.54 -22.55
C VAL A 79 -28.37 -8.99 -23.02
N ARG A 80 -28.02 -9.17 -24.30
CA ARG A 80 -27.70 -10.47 -24.88
C ARG A 80 -26.21 -10.61 -25.08
N CYS A 81 -25.60 -11.53 -24.34
CA CYS A 81 -24.17 -11.83 -24.45
C CYS A 81 -23.91 -13.00 -25.39
N GLY A 82 -22.67 -13.05 -25.90
CA GLY A 82 -22.18 -14.12 -26.75
C GLY A 82 -22.00 -15.44 -26.00
N TYR A 83 -21.57 -16.48 -26.71
CA TYR A 83 -21.32 -17.80 -26.12
C TYR A 83 -20.20 -17.75 -25.07
N ASN A 84 -20.38 -18.45 -23.93
CA ASN A 84 -19.51 -18.42 -22.74
C ASN A 84 -19.26 -17.02 -22.16
N ALA A 85 -20.25 -16.13 -22.30
CA ALA A 85 -20.25 -14.81 -21.67
C ALA A 85 -21.53 -14.62 -20.86
N ARG A 86 -21.44 -13.80 -19.82
CA ARG A 86 -22.56 -13.41 -18.96
C ARG A 86 -22.66 -11.89 -18.89
N CYS A 87 -23.85 -11.39 -18.60
CA CYS A 87 -24.01 -9.99 -18.30
C CYS A 87 -23.58 -9.68 -16.86
N SER A 88 -22.84 -8.61 -16.68
CA SER A 88 -22.44 -8.03 -15.40
C SER A 88 -22.60 -6.51 -15.49
N ASP A 89 -23.51 -5.96 -14.69
CA ASP A 89 -23.79 -4.52 -14.64
C ASP A 89 -24.12 -3.88 -16.00
N GLY A 90 -24.90 -4.59 -16.84
CA GLY A 90 -25.28 -4.11 -18.18
C GLY A 90 -24.22 -4.31 -19.27
N VAL A 91 -23.07 -4.90 -18.93
CA VAL A 91 -21.98 -5.17 -19.87
C VAL A 91 -21.73 -6.67 -19.96
N CYS A 92 -21.46 -7.17 -21.15
CA CYS A 92 -21.10 -8.57 -21.32
C CYS A 92 -19.64 -8.80 -20.92
N VAL A 93 -19.40 -9.86 -20.16
CA VAL A 93 -18.06 -10.32 -19.73
C VAL A 93 -17.92 -11.80 -20.01
N CYS A 94 -16.74 -12.25 -20.44
CA CYS A 94 -16.47 -13.68 -20.58
C CYS A 94 -16.56 -14.36 -19.21
N GLU A 95 -17.05 -15.59 -19.20
CA GLU A 95 -17.06 -16.40 -17.98
C GLU A 95 -15.63 -16.79 -17.54
N ALA A 96 -15.50 -17.22 -16.30
CA ALA A 96 -14.20 -17.63 -15.75
C ALA A 96 -13.62 -18.78 -16.59
N GLY A 97 -12.35 -18.64 -17.00
CA GLY A 97 -11.69 -19.61 -17.87
C GLY A 97 -11.93 -19.38 -19.38
N PHE A 98 -12.57 -18.27 -19.77
CA PHE A 98 -12.77 -17.89 -21.17
C PHE A 98 -12.23 -16.49 -21.46
N GLU A 99 -11.82 -16.26 -22.72
CA GLU A 99 -11.33 -14.97 -23.24
C GLU A 99 -11.90 -14.70 -24.63
N GLY A 100 -11.87 -13.44 -25.09
CA GLY A 100 -12.33 -13.06 -26.43
C GLY A 100 -13.30 -11.89 -26.39
N ASP A 101 -14.21 -11.85 -27.37
CA ASP A 101 -15.26 -10.82 -27.45
C ASP A 101 -16.53 -11.32 -26.75
N PRO A 102 -16.93 -10.72 -25.62
CA PRO A 102 -18.07 -11.17 -24.83
C PRO A 102 -19.43 -10.88 -25.48
N TYR A 103 -19.48 -10.08 -26.55
CA TYR A 103 -20.72 -9.84 -27.30
C TYR A 103 -20.94 -10.83 -28.44
N SER A 104 -19.91 -11.58 -28.84
CA SER A 104 -19.99 -12.56 -29.93
C SER A 104 -19.67 -13.97 -29.45
N HIS A 105 -18.44 -14.21 -28.98
CA HIS A 105 -17.97 -15.53 -28.58
C HIS A 105 -16.70 -15.46 -27.72
N CYS A 106 -16.76 -16.02 -26.52
CA CYS A 106 -15.59 -16.27 -25.69
C CYS A 106 -15.08 -17.71 -25.87
N ARG A 107 -13.78 -17.84 -26.15
CA ARG A 107 -13.08 -19.12 -26.29
C ARG A 107 -12.46 -19.54 -24.96
N GLN A 108 -12.34 -20.86 -24.75
CA GLN A 108 -11.69 -21.38 -23.56
C GLN A 108 -10.22 -20.95 -23.52
N ILE A 109 -9.77 -20.44 -22.37
CA ILE A 109 -8.36 -20.15 -22.13
C ILE A 109 -7.66 -21.51 -22.04
N PRO A 110 -6.69 -21.80 -22.92
CA PRO A 110 -6.02 -23.09 -22.90
C PRO A 110 -5.26 -23.26 -21.59
N ASP A 111 -5.50 -24.38 -20.90
CA ASP A 111 -4.68 -24.79 -19.77
C ASP A 111 -3.30 -25.21 -20.30
N ARG A 112 -2.34 -24.28 -20.18
CA ARG A 112 -0.95 -24.49 -20.61
C ARG A 112 -0.26 -25.61 -19.82
N CYS A 113 -0.81 -26.01 -18.67
CA CYS A 113 -0.30 -27.07 -17.84
C CYS A 113 -0.95 -28.44 -18.08
N ALA A 114 -1.99 -28.53 -18.93
CA ALA A 114 -2.76 -29.75 -19.15
C ALA A 114 -1.92 -30.99 -19.52
N ASN A 115 -0.81 -30.78 -20.24
CA ASN A 115 0.09 -31.86 -20.68
C ASN A 115 1.52 -31.72 -20.13
N VAL A 116 1.74 -30.86 -19.14
CA VAL A 116 3.06 -30.63 -18.55
C VAL A 116 3.23 -31.54 -17.34
N ARG A 117 4.29 -32.36 -17.36
CA ARG A 117 4.68 -33.22 -16.24
C ARG A 117 5.98 -32.69 -15.64
N CYS A 118 5.90 -32.19 -14.42
CA CYS A 118 7.05 -31.66 -13.70
C CYS A 118 7.70 -32.72 -12.82
N GLY A 119 8.95 -32.46 -12.46
CA GLY A 119 9.73 -33.28 -11.55
C GLY A 119 9.21 -33.24 -10.11
N TYR A 120 9.87 -33.96 -9.22
CA TYR A 120 9.49 -34.02 -7.80
C TYR A 120 9.66 -32.65 -7.12
N ASN A 121 8.71 -32.24 -6.27
CA ASN A 121 8.62 -30.90 -5.64
C ASN A 121 8.65 -29.71 -6.63
N ALA A 122 8.12 -29.92 -7.83
CA ALA A 122 7.91 -28.88 -8.82
C ALA A 122 6.43 -28.84 -9.25
N ARG A 123 5.97 -27.65 -9.65
CA ARG A 123 4.62 -27.41 -10.17
C ARG A 123 4.70 -26.77 -11.55
N CYS A 124 3.66 -26.96 -12.36
CA CYS A 124 3.55 -26.23 -13.60
C CYS A 124 3.03 -24.81 -13.35
N SER A 125 3.66 -23.83 -13.99
CA SER A 125 3.23 -22.43 -14.04
C SER A 125 3.37 -21.95 -15.47
N ASP A 126 2.25 -21.53 -16.06
CA ASP A 126 2.20 -21.01 -17.45
C ASP A 126 2.83 -21.94 -18.51
N GLY A 127 2.71 -23.25 -18.32
CA GLY A 127 3.27 -24.26 -19.23
C GLY A 127 4.74 -24.60 -18.98
N VAL A 128 5.36 -24.05 -17.94
CA VAL A 128 6.75 -24.34 -17.57
C VAL A 128 6.80 -24.90 -16.14
N CYS A 129 7.69 -25.85 -15.91
CA CYS A 129 7.91 -26.39 -14.58
C CYS A 129 8.75 -25.42 -13.73
N VAL A 130 8.31 -25.18 -12.50
CA VAL A 130 8.99 -24.36 -11.51
C VAL A 130 9.04 -25.11 -10.17
N CYS A 131 10.13 -24.95 -9.42
CA CYS A 131 10.20 -25.54 -8.08
C CYS A 131 9.13 -24.92 -7.16
N GLU A 132 8.62 -25.72 -6.23
CA GLU A 132 7.75 -25.21 -5.17
C GLU A 132 8.51 -24.30 -4.20
N ASP A 133 7.78 -23.50 -3.44
CA ASP A 133 8.37 -22.55 -2.48
C ASP A 133 9.22 -23.31 -1.45
N GLY A 134 10.47 -22.86 -1.26
CA GLY A 134 11.44 -23.52 -0.38
C GLY A 134 12.18 -24.70 -1.01
N PHE A 135 12.06 -24.92 -2.32
CA PHE A 135 12.83 -25.90 -3.08
C PHE A 135 13.65 -25.25 -4.21
N GLU A 136 14.80 -25.85 -4.52
CA GLU A 136 15.70 -25.45 -5.62
C GLU A 136 16.23 -26.68 -6.38
N GLY A 137 16.62 -26.50 -7.64
CA GLY A 137 17.12 -27.58 -8.49
C GLY A 137 16.58 -27.52 -9.91
N ASP A 138 16.56 -28.66 -10.61
CA ASP A 138 15.96 -28.78 -11.95
C ASP A 138 14.48 -29.15 -11.81
N PRO A 139 13.54 -28.24 -12.15
CA PRO A 139 12.11 -28.48 -11.99
C PRO A 139 11.53 -29.55 -12.93
N ASN A 140 12.28 -30.00 -13.95
CA ASN A 140 11.87 -31.10 -14.81
C ASN A 140 12.25 -32.48 -14.26
N ILE A 141 13.19 -32.52 -13.30
CA ILE A 141 13.71 -33.76 -12.72
C ILE A 141 13.31 -33.85 -11.24
N GLN A 142 13.86 -32.95 -10.42
CA GLN A 142 13.68 -32.92 -8.98
C GLN A 142 14.16 -31.58 -8.42
N CYS A 143 13.31 -30.96 -7.60
CA CYS A 143 13.70 -29.88 -6.71
C CYS A 143 13.95 -30.45 -5.30
N ASN A 144 15.05 -30.03 -4.70
CA ASN A 144 15.44 -30.39 -3.34
C ASN A 144 15.13 -29.24 -2.40
N ARG A 145 14.82 -29.55 -1.14
CA ARG A 145 14.58 -28.52 -0.14
C ARG A 145 15.82 -27.63 -0.07
N VAL A 146 15.62 -26.31 -0.17
CA VAL A 146 16.69 -25.33 0.02
C VAL A 146 17.31 -25.62 1.38
N ALA A 147 18.59 -25.93 1.40
CA ALA A 147 19.28 -26.21 2.65
C ALA A 147 19.18 -24.97 3.55
N ASP A 148 18.69 -25.14 4.78
CA ASP A 148 18.78 -24.07 5.77
C ASP A 148 20.26 -23.78 6.02
N ARG A 149 20.73 -22.66 5.47
CA ARG A 149 22.13 -22.22 5.59
C ARG A 149 22.53 -21.96 7.03
N CYS A 150 21.56 -21.81 7.94
CA CYS A 150 21.78 -21.63 9.37
C CYS A 150 21.76 -22.94 10.17
N TYR A 151 21.43 -24.09 9.57
CA TYR A 151 21.24 -25.37 10.27
C TYR A 151 22.44 -25.77 11.15
N ASN A 152 23.67 -25.51 10.70
CA ASN A 152 24.90 -25.82 11.45
C ASN A 152 25.68 -24.56 11.91
N VAL A 153 25.07 -23.38 11.81
CA VAL A 153 25.72 -22.12 12.20
C VAL A 153 25.39 -21.83 13.66
N ARG A 154 26.43 -21.68 14.48
CA ARG A 154 26.30 -21.31 15.90
C ARG A 154 26.79 -19.88 16.09
N CYS A 155 25.86 -18.97 16.30
CA CYS A 155 26.17 -17.57 16.59
C CYS A 155 26.42 -17.34 18.08
N GLY A 156 27.16 -16.27 18.38
CA GLY A 156 27.41 -15.81 19.73
C GLY A 156 26.15 -15.31 20.44
N ARG A 157 26.28 -14.96 21.72
CA ARG A 157 25.16 -14.40 22.49
C ARG A 157 24.66 -13.10 21.85
N TYR A 158 23.33 -12.89 21.82
CA TYR A 158 22.68 -11.72 21.20
C TYR A 158 22.99 -11.54 19.71
N ALA A 159 23.25 -12.64 19.01
CA ALA A 159 23.41 -12.69 17.57
C ALA A 159 22.46 -13.74 16.96
N ARG A 160 22.02 -13.47 15.73
CA ARG A 160 21.15 -14.35 14.94
C ARG A 160 21.83 -14.74 13.64
N CYS A 161 21.55 -15.95 13.15
CA CYS A 161 21.99 -16.36 11.83
C CYS A 161 21.02 -15.86 10.75
N PHE A 162 21.58 -15.34 9.66
CA PHE A 162 20.86 -15.03 8.44
C PHE A 162 21.72 -15.44 7.25
N ASP A 163 21.16 -16.27 6.36
CA ASP A 163 21.83 -16.77 5.16
C ASP A 163 23.20 -17.43 5.43
N GLY A 164 23.33 -18.11 6.57
CA GLY A 164 24.57 -18.79 6.99
C GLY A 164 25.62 -17.87 7.65
N VAL A 165 25.30 -16.59 7.85
CA VAL A 165 26.17 -15.60 8.49
C VAL A 165 25.54 -15.09 9.78
N CYS A 166 26.35 -14.92 10.83
CA CYS A 166 25.89 -14.37 12.10
C CYS A 166 25.86 -12.84 12.07
N TYR A 167 24.81 -12.26 12.64
CA TYR A 167 24.62 -10.81 12.79
C TYR A 167 24.17 -10.49 14.21
N CYS A 168 24.67 -9.39 14.79
CA CYS A 168 24.15 -8.91 16.07
C CYS A 168 22.67 -8.56 15.95
N GLU A 169 21.91 -8.85 17.00
CA GLU A 169 20.53 -8.39 17.11
C GLU A 169 20.48 -6.85 17.14
N SER A 170 19.33 -6.29 16.76
CA SER A 170 19.14 -4.84 16.76
C SER A 170 19.41 -4.24 18.14
N GLY A 171 20.28 -3.23 18.20
CA GLY A 171 20.68 -2.58 19.45
C GLY A 171 21.84 -3.26 20.18
N TYR A 172 22.52 -4.22 19.54
CA TYR A 172 23.75 -4.84 20.03
C TYR A 172 24.89 -4.65 19.03
N GLU A 173 26.12 -4.58 19.54
CA GLU A 173 27.35 -4.40 18.79
C GLU A 173 28.42 -5.40 19.25
N GLY A 174 29.41 -5.69 18.40
CA GLY A 174 30.48 -6.66 18.70
C GLY A 174 30.72 -7.65 17.58
N ASP A 175 31.37 -8.78 17.89
CA ASP A 175 31.58 -9.87 16.94
C ASP A 175 30.45 -10.90 17.07
N PRO A 176 29.61 -11.07 16.04
CA PRO A 176 28.44 -11.93 16.11
C PRO A 176 28.76 -13.44 16.18
N ASN A 177 30.00 -13.87 15.93
CA ASN A 177 30.41 -15.27 16.11
C ASN A 177 30.75 -15.59 17.58
N TYR A 178 31.20 -14.59 18.35
CA TYR A 178 31.62 -14.78 19.75
C TYR A 178 30.59 -14.23 20.74
N GLY A 179 30.03 -13.06 20.45
CA GLY A 179 29.01 -12.41 21.26
C GLY A 179 28.88 -10.93 20.97
N CYS A 180 27.64 -10.46 20.99
CA CYS A 180 27.31 -9.05 20.90
C CYS A 180 26.92 -8.52 22.29
N PHE A 181 27.04 -7.22 22.47
CA PHE A 181 26.79 -6.51 23.72
C PHE A 181 25.99 -5.24 23.45
N PRO A 182 25.18 -4.76 24.39
CA PRO A 182 24.57 -3.45 24.24
C PRO A 182 25.68 -2.41 24.03
N PRO A 183 25.48 -1.42 23.14
CA PRO A 183 26.46 -0.37 22.92
C PRO A 183 26.77 0.32 24.24
N ASN A 184 28.04 0.65 24.44
CA ASN A 184 28.42 1.43 25.61
C ASN A 184 27.86 2.85 25.44
N THR A 185 26.78 3.13 26.17
CA THR A 185 26.09 4.42 26.13
C THR A 185 26.72 5.44 27.07
N ASP A 186 27.76 5.08 27.83
CA ASP A 186 28.47 6.03 28.68
C ASP A 186 29.23 7.04 27.81
N PRO A 187 28.78 8.31 27.75
CA PRO A 187 29.43 9.33 26.93
C PRO A 187 30.83 9.68 27.45
N CYS A 188 31.20 9.22 28.65
CA CYS A 188 32.52 9.43 29.25
C CYS A 188 33.53 8.30 28.96
N VAL A 189 33.13 7.20 28.32
CA VAL A 189 34.02 6.03 28.12
C VAL A 189 35.33 6.35 27.41
N ASN A 190 35.30 7.30 26.46
CA ASN A 190 36.47 7.73 25.68
C ASN A 190 36.92 9.17 26.01
N VAL A 191 36.39 9.77 27.07
CA VAL A 191 36.73 11.14 27.48
C VAL A 191 37.83 11.10 28.53
N ARG A 192 38.94 11.77 28.24
CA ARG A 192 40.06 11.94 29.19
C ARG A 192 40.09 13.37 29.70
N CYS A 193 39.72 13.56 30.96
CA CYS A 193 39.76 14.87 31.62
C CYS A 193 41.12 15.14 32.25
N GLY A 194 41.41 16.43 32.45
CA GLY A 194 42.61 16.91 33.11
C GLY A 194 42.67 16.56 34.60
N TYR A 195 43.80 16.88 35.24
CA TYR A 195 43.97 16.62 36.67
C TYR A 195 42.96 17.44 37.51
N ASN A 196 42.36 16.82 38.54
CA ASN A 196 41.25 17.37 39.33
C ASN A 196 39.96 17.71 38.53
N ALA A 197 39.72 17.04 37.41
CA ALA A 197 38.48 17.13 36.65
C ALA A 197 37.81 15.76 36.50
N ARG A 198 36.47 15.76 36.40
CA ARG A 198 35.65 14.58 36.13
C ARG A 198 34.87 14.74 34.83
N CYS A 199 34.62 13.63 34.15
CA CYS A 199 33.69 13.63 33.03
C CYS A 199 32.25 13.52 33.52
N GLN A 200 31.36 14.34 32.95
CA GLN A 200 29.93 14.25 33.12
C GLN A 200 29.27 14.48 31.76
N ASN A 201 28.47 13.51 31.30
CA ASN A 201 27.78 13.55 30.02
C ASN A 201 28.70 13.87 28.82
N GLY A 202 29.90 13.30 28.79
CA GLY A 202 30.89 13.48 27.72
C GLY A 202 31.69 14.80 27.79
N THR A 203 31.49 15.62 28.82
CA THR A 203 32.20 16.89 29.01
C THR A 203 32.96 16.88 30.34
N CYS A 204 34.18 17.42 30.35
CA CYS A 204 34.98 17.53 31.55
C CYS A 204 34.59 18.75 32.39
N TYR A 205 34.51 18.57 33.71
CA TYR A 205 34.25 19.63 34.68
C TYR A 205 35.26 19.52 35.84
N CYS A 206 35.75 20.65 36.34
CA CYS A 206 36.58 20.66 37.54
C CYS A 206 35.81 20.10 38.74
N GLU A 207 36.50 19.38 39.61
CA GLU A 207 35.92 18.91 40.86
C GLU A 207 35.58 20.08 41.80
N PRO A 208 34.62 19.92 42.72
CA PRO A 208 34.27 20.97 43.68
C PRO A 208 35.49 21.49 44.45
N GLY A 209 35.67 22.82 44.48
CA GLY A 209 36.83 23.47 45.11
C GLY A 209 38.04 23.63 44.19
N TYR A 210 37.94 23.24 42.92
CA TYR A 210 38.95 23.46 41.88
C TYR A 210 38.40 24.33 40.74
N ASP A 211 39.27 25.10 40.10
CA ASP A 211 38.96 25.93 38.92
C ASP A 211 40.13 25.90 37.91
N GLY A 212 39.85 26.17 36.64
CA GLY A 212 40.83 26.04 35.54
C GLY A 212 40.23 25.44 34.27
N ASP A 213 41.08 24.84 33.42
CA ASP A 213 40.64 24.15 32.21
C ASP A 213 40.47 22.65 32.51
N PRO A 214 39.23 22.13 32.52
CA PRO A 214 38.96 20.75 32.88
C PRO A 214 39.47 19.71 31.87
N ASN A 215 39.94 20.12 30.70
CA ASN A 215 40.59 19.22 29.73
C ASN A 215 42.10 19.07 29.97
N TYR A 216 42.71 19.98 30.74
CA TYR A 216 44.16 19.98 30.99
C TYR A 216 44.48 19.88 32.49
N GLU A 217 44.03 20.84 33.31
CA GLU A 217 44.31 20.90 34.75
C GLU A 217 43.35 21.88 35.47
N CYS A 218 42.79 21.45 36.60
CA CYS A 218 42.09 22.31 37.55
C CYS A 218 42.91 22.47 38.86
N ARG A 219 42.93 23.67 39.43
CA ARG A 219 43.72 24.05 40.61
C ARG A 219 42.81 24.47 41.77
N LEU A 220 43.24 24.19 43.00
CA LEU A 220 42.49 24.50 44.21
C LEU A 220 42.17 26.00 44.31
N VAL A 221 40.90 26.32 44.51
CA VAL A 221 40.43 27.68 44.73
C VAL A 221 40.63 28.04 46.19
N GLY A 222 41.70 28.79 46.48
CA GLY A 222 41.99 29.31 47.82
C GLY A 222 43.05 28.52 48.59
N SER A 223 44.31 28.89 48.37
CA SER A 223 45.40 28.73 49.34
C SER A 223 46.05 30.10 49.48
N GLY A 224 45.36 31.04 50.14
CA GLY A 224 45.80 32.41 50.37
C GLY A 224 45.22 32.91 51.67
#